data_AF-A0A1E4TN68-F1
#
_entry.id   AF-A0A1E4TN68-F1
#
_cell.length_a   1.000
_cell.length_b   1.000
_cell.length_c   1.000
_cell.angle_alpha   90.00
_cell.angle_beta   90.00
_cell.angle_gamma   90.00
#
_symmetry.space_group_name_H-M   'P 1'
#
loop_
_entity.id
_entity.type
_entity.pdbx_description
1 polymer ?
#
loop_
_entity_poly.entity_id
_entity_poly.type
_entity_poly.pdbx_seq_one_letter_code
_entity_poly.pdbx_strand_id
1 'polypeptide(L)'
;MASLNSQYLDELNELNKQIKSKNPSDILQFCANYFNSRLEQQRSILWDQRTKAEQAGIKLFPSLIETEERRKNQTITSFKAPFGENDPHSLSNRPLEHDPILAANEVNKSTNGNPIGSGVGNVFKGGYGVGEKNTLSSSSSEVDPNDPRAPSGNFGTKVANFPARFNANRRVSVSAEILNPDTFSGDSWKPPRHDITPEQLARLKKTVADNFLFSQLDEESLHTVIYALEEKKVPNGTTIIRQGDEGDFFYVLEEGSVDYFVNGVKVGSTGPGSSFGELALMYNSPRAATTIATSNCVLWALDRLTFKRILLEGTAKKRSMYEEFLKEVPVLKPLSSYARNKLADALHTEKFRPNENIVTEGERGENFYFVETGEAEIIRKDKGVIGKLHKGDYFGEVALLNDLPRQATVKAITDVTVVTLSKSGFKRLLGPTVEEILRQQDPTQSR
;
A
#
# COMPACT_ATOMS: atom_id res chain seq x y z
N MET A 1 -14.36 -10.70 7.55
CA MET A 1 -15.61 -9.92 7.70
C MET A 1 -15.24 -8.54 8.20
N ALA A 2 -15.46 -7.49 7.40
CA ALA A 2 -15.14 -6.13 7.80
C ALA A 2 -16.05 -5.73 8.97
N SER A 3 -15.44 -5.39 10.11
CA SER A 3 -16.14 -4.86 11.28
C SER A 3 -17.00 -3.68 10.85
N LEU A 4 -18.33 -3.78 10.96
CA LEU A 4 -19.20 -2.64 10.77
C LEU A 4 -18.79 -1.53 11.77
N ASN A 5 -18.83 -0.29 11.30
CA ASN A 5 -18.42 0.89 12.06
C ASN A 5 -19.13 0.93 13.43
N SER A 6 -18.42 1.20 14.52
CA SER A 6 -18.96 1.10 15.90
C SER A 6 -20.23 1.93 16.10
N GLN A 7 -20.27 3.12 15.49
CA GLN A 7 -21.44 4.02 15.51
C GLN A 7 -22.70 3.40 14.91
N TYR A 8 -22.55 2.52 13.91
CA TYR A 8 -23.69 1.83 13.29
C TYR A 8 -24.25 0.74 14.20
N LEU A 9 -23.38 0.03 14.93
CA LEU A 9 -23.80 -0.99 15.89
C LEU A 9 -24.53 -0.36 17.08
N ASP A 10 -24.07 0.79 17.55
CA ASP A 10 -24.72 1.53 18.64
C ASP A 10 -26.14 1.98 18.25
N GLU A 11 -26.32 2.47 17.02
CA GLU A 11 -27.61 2.93 16.52
C GLU A 11 -28.62 1.77 16.35
N LEU A 12 -28.14 0.60 15.89
CA LEU A 12 -28.97 -0.61 15.82
C LEU A 12 -29.34 -1.15 17.21
N ASN A 13 -28.45 -1.04 18.19
CA ASN A 13 -28.74 -1.44 19.57
C ASN A 13 -29.82 -0.55 20.20
N GLU A 14 -29.78 0.76 19.94
CA GLU A 14 -30.80 1.69 20.44
C GLU A 14 -32.15 1.48 19.75
N LEU A 15 -32.18 1.25 18.44
CA LEU A 15 -33.40 0.86 17.72
C LEU A 15 -34.01 -0.41 18.32
N ASN A 16 -33.20 -1.44 18.53
CA ASN A 16 -33.66 -2.71 19.12
C ASN A 16 -34.22 -2.54 20.54
N LYS A 17 -33.64 -1.63 21.34
CA LYS A 17 -34.15 -1.29 22.67
C LYS A 17 -35.52 -0.60 22.58
N GLN A 18 -35.71 0.30 21.63
CA GLN A 18 -36.99 0.99 21.44
C GLN A 18 -38.09 0.09 20.90
N ILE A 19 -37.77 -0.84 19.99
CA ILE A 19 -38.71 -1.86 19.51
C ILE A 19 -39.18 -2.73 20.68
N LYS A 20 -38.24 -3.21 21.51
CA LYS A 20 -38.58 -4.03 22.70
C LYS A 20 -39.43 -3.27 23.72
N SER A 21 -39.19 -1.97 23.89
CA SER A 21 -39.93 -1.15 24.86
C SER A 21 -41.33 -0.77 24.38
N LYS A 22 -41.51 -0.45 23.10
CA LYS A 22 -42.79 0.05 22.56
C LYS A 22 -43.65 -1.04 21.94
N ASN A 23 -43.07 -2.21 21.68
CA ASN A 23 -43.69 -3.40 21.08
C ASN A 23 -44.67 -3.06 19.94
N PRO A 24 -44.19 -2.38 18.87
CA PRO A 24 -45.06 -1.90 17.81
C PRO A 24 -45.64 -3.07 17.01
N SER A 25 -46.92 -2.95 16.61
CA SER A 25 -47.60 -3.95 15.78
C SER A 25 -47.02 -4.04 14.36
N ASP A 26 -46.49 -2.92 13.84
CA ASP A 26 -45.78 -2.86 12.56
C ASP A 26 -44.33 -2.42 12.81
N ILE A 27 -43.43 -3.41 12.82
CA ILE A 27 -42.00 -3.19 13.06
C ILE A 27 -41.34 -2.47 11.90
N LEU A 28 -41.76 -2.70 10.65
CA LEU A 28 -41.14 -2.10 9.47
C LEU A 28 -41.44 -0.60 9.39
N GLN A 29 -42.71 -0.22 9.60
CA GLN A 29 -43.10 1.19 9.64
C GLN A 29 -42.46 1.91 10.84
N PHE A 30 -42.32 1.23 11.99
CA PHE A 30 -41.62 1.78 13.14
C PHE A 30 -40.15 2.06 12.85
N CYS A 31 -39.43 1.11 12.23
CA CYS A 31 -38.05 1.30 11.81
C CYS A 31 -37.90 2.46 10.81
N ALA A 32 -38.79 2.57 9.82
CA ALA A 32 -38.78 3.68 8.86
C ALA A 32 -38.95 5.03 9.55
N ASN A 33 -39.91 5.13 10.48
CA ASN A 33 -40.16 6.35 11.24
C ASN A 33 -38.99 6.70 12.17
N TYR A 34 -38.36 5.70 12.79
CA TYR A 34 -37.18 5.88 13.64
C TYR A 34 -36.04 6.53 12.85
N PHE A 35 -35.69 5.98 11.68
CA PHE A 35 -34.59 6.53 10.88
C PHE A 35 -34.91 7.91 10.32
N ASN A 36 -36.17 8.18 9.95
CA ASN A 36 -36.59 9.52 9.52
C ASN A 36 -36.47 10.54 10.65
N SER A 37 -36.91 10.20 11.86
CA SER A 37 -36.75 11.07 13.04
C SER A 37 -35.28 11.27 13.40
N ARG A 38 -34.44 10.24 13.24
CA ARG A 38 -33.01 10.34 13.49
C ARG A 38 -32.31 11.26 12.48
N LEU A 39 -32.67 11.16 11.20
CA LEU A 39 -32.20 12.06 10.15
C LEU A 39 -32.62 13.51 10.41
N GLU A 40 -33.83 13.72 10.90
CA GLU A 40 -34.32 15.05 11.29
C GLU A 40 -33.49 15.65 12.45
N GLN A 41 -33.20 14.86 13.48
CA GLN A 41 -32.31 15.27 14.58
C GLN A 41 -30.91 15.65 14.07
N GLN A 42 -30.31 14.82 13.22
CA GLN A 42 -28.99 15.11 12.63
C GLN A 42 -29.03 16.39 11.80
N ARG A 43 -30.11 16.61 11.04
CA ARG A 43 -30.30 17.82 10.26
C ARG A 43 -30.40 19.04 11.16
N SER A 44 -31.11 18.97 12.29
CA SER A 44 -31.16 20.05 13.29
C SER A 44 -29.76 20.42 13.81
N ILE A 45 -28.95 19.43 14.17
CA ILE A 45 -27.57 19.65 14.66
C ILE A 45 -26.71 20.34 13.60
N LEU A 46 -26.84 19.94 12.33
CA LEU A 46 -26.12 20.58 11.23
C LEU A 46 -26.60 22.04 11.00
N TRP A 47 -27.88 22.32 11.21
CA TRP A 47 -28.42 23.67 11.14
C TRP A 47 -27.88 24.58 12.24
N ASP A 48 -27.65 24.06 13.45
CA ASP A 48 -27.00 24.82 14.54
C ASP A 48 -25.55 25.18 14.22
N GLN A 49 -24.88 24.41 13.36
CA GLN A 49 -23.50 24.68 12.93
C GLN A 49 -23.40 25.65 11.74
N ARG A 50 -24.53 26.05 11.17
CA ARG A 50 -24.61 26.92 9.99
C ARG A 50 -23.84 28.22 10.16
N THR A 51 -23.99 28.88 11.30
CA THR A 51 -23.38 30.19 11.56
C THR A 51 -21.85 30.11 11.57
N LYS A 52 -21.28 29.00 12.09
CA LYS A 52 -19.83 28.76 12.09
C LYS A 52 -19.32 28.44 10.68
N ALA A 53 -20.09 27.69 9.89
CA ALA A 53 -19.72 27.39 8.51
C ALA A 53 -19.78 28.63 7.61
N GLU A 54 -20.77 29.51 7.81
CA GLU A 54 -20.89 30.78 7.09
C GLU A 54 -19.71 31.72 7.39
N GLN A 55 -19.24 31.76 8.63
CA GLN A 55 -18.01 32.50 9.02
C GLN A 55 -16.75 31.95 8.33
N ALA A 56 -16.71 30.66 8.00
CA ALA A 56 -15.64 30.03 7.24
C ALA A 56 -15.84 30.10 5.71
N GLY A 57 -16.86 30.84 5.24
CA GLY A 57 -17.19 30.98 3.82
C GLY A 57 -17.85 29.75 3.19
N ILE A 58 -18.33 28.80 3.99
CA ILE A 58 -18.94 27.54 3.55
C ILE A 58 -20.46 27.61 3.76
N LYS A 59 -21.22 27.54 2.66
CA LYS A 59 -22.68 27.52 2.72
C LYS A 59 -23.19 26.08 2.79
N LEU A 60 -23.56 25.64 3.99
CA LEU A 60 -24.03 24.26 4.24
C LEU A 60 -25.39 23.95 3.59
N PHE A 61 -26.29 24.94 3.49
CA PHE A 61 -27.64 24.76 2.92
C PHE A 61 -27.96 25.90 1.94
N PRO A 62 -27.61 25.78 0.66
CA PRO A 62 -28.00 26.75 -0.36
C PRO A 62 -29.52 26.73 -0.56
N SER A 63 -30.17 27.89 -0.63
CA SER A 63 -31.58 27.95 -1.03
C SER A 63 -31.71 27.73 -2.54
N LEU A 64 -32.80 27.10 -2.97
CA LEU A 64 -33.08 26.91 -4.41
C LEU A 64 -33.14 28.26 -5.16
N ILE A 65 -33.62 29.32 -4.49
CA ILE A 65 -33.74 30.68 -5.05
C ILE A 65 -32.35 31.31 -5.31
N GLU A 66 -31.40 31.17 -4.40
CA GLU A 66 -30.02 31.65 -4.61
C GLU A 66 -29.27 30.84 -5.67
N THR A 67 -29.70 29.60 -5.89
CA THR A 67 -29.18 28.76 -6.98
C THR A 67 -29.72 29.23 -8.33
N GLU A 68 -30.90 29.87 -8.37
CA GLU A 68 -31.49 30.46 -9.56
C GLU A 68 -30.96 31.85 -9.91
N GLU A 69 -30.65 32.70 -8.94
CA GLU A 69 -30.00 34.00 -9.22
C GLU A 69 -28.58 33.82 -9.79
N ARG A 70 -27.84 32.80 -9.32
CA ARG A 70 -26.56 32.40 -9.95
C ARG A 70 -26.72 31.84 -11.36
N ARG A 71 -27.86 31.22 -11.68
CA ARG A 71 -28.17 30.71 -13.04
C ARG A 71 -28.48 31.81 -14.05
N LYS A 72 -28.94 33.00 -13.64
CA LYS A 72 -29.21 34.10 -14.59
C LYS A 72 -27.93 34.75 -15.14
N ASN A 73 -26.81 34.68 -14.43
CA ASN A 73 -25.52 35.25 -14.87
C ASN A 73 -24.49 34.20 -15.32
N GLN A 74 -24.84 32.92 -15.38
CA GLN A 74 -24.02 31.87 -15.98
C GLN A 74 -24.93 30.89 -16.73
N THR A 75 -24.85 30.90 -18.06
CA THR A 75 -25.54 29.97 -18.96
C THR A 75 -24.97 28.56 -18.82
N ILE A 76 -25.43 27.78 -17.83
CA ILE A 76 -25.33 26.31 -17.86
C ILE A 76 -26.63 25.67 -17.36
N THR A 77 -27.07 24.74 -18.18
CA THR A 77 -28.24 23.87 -18.19
C THR A 77 -28.53 23.15 -16.86
N SER A 78 -29.82 23.12 -16.55
CA SER A 78 -30.49 22.31 -15.54
C SER A 78 -30.08 20.84 -15.54
N PHE A 79 -29.68 20.33 -14.37
CA PHE A 79 -29.59 18.91 -14.06
C PHE A 79 -31.01 18.36 -13.87
N LYS A 80 -31.47 17.45 -14.74
CA LYS A 80 -32.66 16.61 -14.54
C LYS A 80 -32.27 15.50 -13.54
N ALA A 81 -33.08 15.27 -12.51
CA ALA A 81 -32.87 14.19 -11.54
C ALA A 81 -32.88 12.81 -12.25
N PRO A 82 -32.18 11.78 -11.72
CA PRO A 82 -32.09 10.47 -12.38
C PRO A 82 -33.34 9.60 -12.22
N PHE A 83 -34.44 10.14 -11.68
CA PHE A 83 -35.76 9.51 -11.70
C PHE A 83 -36.64 10.31 -12.65
N GLY A 84 -36.73 9.85 -13.91
CA GLY A 84 -37.63 10.41 -14.91
C GLY A 84 -39.05 9.85 -14.75
N GLU A 85 -40.03 10.77 -14.71
CA GLU A 85 -41.39 10.77 -15.28
C GLU A 85 -42.31 9.51 -15.27
N ASN A 86 -41.93 8.36 -14.72
CA ASN A 86 -42.79 7.15 -14.65
C ASN A 86 -42.88 6.56 -13.24
N ASP A 87 -43.27 7.35 -12.24
CA ASP A 87 -43.70 6.81 -10.94
C ASP A 87 -45.24 6.67 -10.89
N PRO A 88 -45.79 5.44 -10.80
CA PRO A 88 -47.23 5.19 -10.77
C PRO A 88 -47.92 5.59 -9.45
N HIS A 89 -47.24 6.26 -8.51
CA HIS A 89 -47.82 6.68 -7.23
C HIS A 89 -47.82 8.20 -6.95
N SER A 90 -47.51 9.05 -7.94
CA SER A 90 -47.62 10.51 -7.74
C SER A 90 -49.08 10.98 -7.78
N LEU A 91 -49.64 11.23 -6.59
CA LEU A 91 -50.94 11.90 -6.40
C LEU A 91 -50.78 13.42 -6.60
N SER A 92 -50.66 13.87 -7.84
CA SER A 92 -50.97 15.27 -8.17
C SER A 92 -51.46 15.38 -9.62
N ASN A 93 -52.57 16.10 -9.77
CA ASN A 93 -53.27 16.46 -11.00
C ASN A 93 -54.25 15.41 -11.57
N ARG A 94 -55.42 15.29 -10.91
CA ARG A 94 -56.68 15.09 -11.65
C ARG A 94 -57.06 16.40 -12.36
N PRO A 95 -57.38 16.39 -13.66
CA PRO A 95 -58.06 17.49 -14.33
C PRO A 95 -59.58 17.40 -14.10
N LEU A 96 -60.23 18.56 -13.94
CA LEU A 96 -61.68 18.74 -13.95
C LEU A 96 -62.23 18.69 -15.40
N GLU A 97 -63.46 18.20 -15.51
CA GLU A 97 -64.27 17.93 -16.70
C GLU A 97 -64.45 19.11 -17.67
N HIS A 98 -64.41 18.83 -18.98
CA HIS A 98 -65.55 19.06 -19.90
C HIS A 98 -65.30 18.41 -21.29
N ASP A 99 -66.22 17.52 -21.64
CA ASP A 99 -66.53 16.83 -22.93
C ASP A 99 -66.66 17.76 -24.17
N PRO A 100 -66.97 17.26 -25.41
CA PRO A 100 -66.94 15.89 -26.00
C PRO A 100 -66.33 15.86 -27.43
N ILE A 101 -66.29 14.69 -28.11
CA ILE A 101 -66.84 14.41 -29.47
C ILE A 101 -66.14 13.21 -30.20
N LEU A 102 -66.96 12.18 -30.50
CA LEU A 102 -66.93 11.10 -31.54
C LEU A 102 -65.87 9.98 -31.43
N ALA A 103 -66.21 8.72 -31.07
CA ALA A 103 -66.90 7.64 -31.84
C ALA A 103 -66.10 7.16 -33.08
N ALA A 104 -65.93 5.88 -33.45
CA ALA A 104 -66.28 4.53 -32.97
C ALA A 104 -65.60 3.49 -33.92
N ASN A 105 -65.64 2.20 -33.55
CA ASN A 105 -65.59 0.97 -34.41
C ASN A 105 -64.25 0.59 -35.12
N GLU A 106 -63.86 -0.66 -35.41
CA GLU A 106 -64.35 -2.06 -35.36
C GLU A 106 -63.14 -3.00 -35.73
N VAL A 107 -62.86 -4.14 -35.07
CA VAL A 107 -63.14 -5.57 -35.42
C VAL A 107 -62.19 -6.33 -36.41
N ASN A 108 -61.58 -7.42 -35.89
CA ASN A 108 -61.13 -8.74 -36.44
C ASN A 108 -60.14 -8.91 -37.64
N LYS A 109 -59.08 -9.77 -37.48
CA LYS A 109 -59.08 -11.24 -37.81
C LYS A 109 -57.71 -11.95 -37.58
N SER A 110 -57.80 -13.26 -37.25
CA SER A 110 -56.79 -14.33 -37.02
C SER A 110 -56.05 -14.76 -38.33
N THR A 111 -54.85 -15.38 -38.41
CA THR A 111 -54.40 -16.71 -37.89
C THR A 111 -52.88 -16.99 -38.11
N ASN A 112 -52.31 -17.78 -37.18
CA ASN A 112 -51.27 -18.84 -37.29
C ASN A 112 -49.75 -18.58 -37.50
N GLY A 113 -48.95 -19.04 -36.51
CA GLY A 113 -47.55 -19.49 -36.65
C GLY A 113 -46.67 -19.26 -35.41
N ASN A 114 -46.58 -20.22 -34.48
CA ASN A 114 -45.65 -20.26 -33.32
C ASN A 114 -44.37 -21.08 -33.69
N PRO A 115 -43.22 -21.04 -32.95
CA PRO A 115 -43.13 -20.84 -31.50
C PRO A 115 -42.08 -19.83 -30.98
N ILE A 116 -42.54 -18.99 -30.05
CA ILE A 116 -41.99 -18.68 -28.71
C ILE A 116 -40.46 -18.62 -28.58
N GLY A 117 -39.91 -17.41 -28.78
CA GLY A 117 -38.65 -16.95 -28.18
C GLY A 117 -38.93 -16.03 -26.99
N SER A 118 -38.78 -16.53 -25.77
CA SER A 118 -38.91 -15.76 -24.53
C SER A 118 -37.60 -15.04 -24.22
N GLY A 119 -37.50 -13.76 -24.63
CA GLY A 119 -36.46 -12.84 -24.19
C GLY A 119 -36.80 -12.25 -22.81
N VAL A 120 -36.28 -12.86 -21.75
CA VAL A 120 -36.21 -12.26 -20.42
C VAL A 120 -34.73 -12.07 -20.10
N GLY A 121 -34.29 -10.82 -20.15
CA GLY A 121 -32.93 -10.42 -19.82
C GLY A 121 -32.67 -10.56 -18.32
N ASN A 122 -32.00 -11.64 -17.94
CA ASN A 122 -31.40 -11.81 -16.63
C ASN A 122 -30.19 -10.88 -16.48
N VAL A 123 -30.40 -9.73 -15.84
CA VAL A 123 -29.35 -8.77 -15.45
C VAL A 123 -28.80 -9.15 -14.07
N PHE A 124 -28.19 -10.33 -13.90
CA PHE A 124 -27.29 -10.63 -12.77
C PHE A 124 -26.49 -11.92 -13.06
N LYS A 125 -25.26 -11.79 -13.54
CA LYS A 125 -24.26 -12.87 -13.45
C LYS A 125 -22.82 -12.33 -13.50
N GLY A 126 -22.35 -11.81 -12.36
CA GLY A 126 -20.92 -11.63 -12.10
C GLY A 126 -20.34 -12.95 -11.61
N GLY A 127 -19.95 -13.82 -12.54
CA GLY A 127 -19.24 -15.07 -12.25
C GLY A 127 -17.74 -14.83 -12.25
N TYR A 128 -17.08 -15.25 -11.17
CA TYR A 128 -15.65 -15.47 -11.11
C TYR A 128 -15.25 -16.47 -12.22
N GLY A 129 -14.37 -16.04 -13.12
CA GLY A 129 -13.84 -16.86 -14.20
C GLY A 129 -12.35 -16.59 -14.39
N VAL A 130 -11.54 -17.55 -13.97
CA VAL A 130 -10.09 -17.61 -14.16
C VAL A 130 -9.82 -18.18 -15.56
N GLY A 131 -8.96 -17.51 -16.32
CA GLY A 131 -8.22 -18.08 -17.45
C GLY A 131 -8.92 -18.02 -18.80
N GLU A 132 -8.50 -17.06 -19.64
CA GLU A 132 -8.27 -17.34 -21.07
C GLU A 132 -7.43 -16.22 -21.70
N LYS A 133 -6.38 -16.62 -22.42
CA LYS A 133 -5.47 -15.75 -23.17
C LYS A 133 -6.21 -15.23 -24.40
N ASN A 134 -6.11 -13.94 -24.71
CA ASN A 134 -6.32 -13.49 -26.08
C ASN A 134 -5.32 -12.39 -26.48
N THR A 135 -4.45 -12.78 -27.40
CA THR A 135 -3.64 -11.94 -28.28
C THR A 135 -4.53 -11.07 -29.15
N LEU A 136 -4.22 -9.78 -29.35
CA LEU A 136 -4.46 -9.08 -30.62
C LEU A 136 -3.78 -7.71 -30.68
N SER A 137 -3.30 -7.45 -31.88
CA SER A 137 -2.39 -6.44 -32.39
C SER A 137 -2.90 -5.00 -32.36
N SER A 138 -1.98 -4.07 -32.14
CA SER A 138 -2.12 -2.64 -32.42
C SER A 138 -2.16 -2.38 -33.93
N SER A 139 -3.26 -1.84 -34.41
CA SER A 139 -3.31 -1.10 -35.67
C SER A 139 -3.98 0.24 -35.40
N SER A 140 -3.16 1.29 -35.42
CA SER A 140 -3.55 2.69 -35.40
C SER A 140 -4.04 3.09 -36.80
N SER A 141 -5.34 3.32 -36.95
CA SER A 141 -5.87 4.03 -38.11
C SER A 141 -6.01 5.51 -37.76
N GLU A 142 -5.10 6.32 -38.30
CA GLU A 142 -5.26 7.76 -38.44
C GLU A 142 -6.54 8.06 -39.23
N VAL A 143 -7.36 8.99 -38.74
CA VAL A 143 -8.59 9.43 -39.40
C VAL A 143 -8.35 10.82 -39.98
N ASP A 144 -8.46 10.94 -41.30
CA ASP A 144 -8.34 12.18 -42.07
C ASP A 144 -9.48 13.17 -41.69
N PRO A 145 -9.19 14.42 -41.29
CA PRO A 145 -10.19 15.37 -40.81
C PRO A 145 -11.21 15.87 -41.85
N ASN A 146 -11.08 15.52 -43.14
CA ASN A 146 -11.88 16.14 -44.21
C ASN A 146 -12.68 15.16 -45.12
N ASP A 147 -12.98 13.94 -44.67
CA ASP A 147 -13.86 13.04 -45.45
C ASP A 147 -15.35 13.49 -45.42
N PRO A 148 -15.98 13.84 -46.57
CA PRO A 148 -17.36 14.33 -46.62
C PRO A 148 -18.44 13.23 -46.50
N ARG A 149 -18.10 11.96 -46.22
CA ARG A 149 -19.06 10.84 -46.13
C ARG A 149 -19.25 10.23 -44.73
N ALA A 150 -18.80 10.90 -43.67
CA ALA A 150 -19.06 10.44 -42.30
C ALA A 150 -20.53 10.68 -41.85
N PRO A 151 -21.22 9.68 -41.26
CA PRO A 151 -22.60 9.82 -40.81
C PRO A 151 -22.67 10.78 -39.61
N SER A 152 -23.61 11.72 -39.68
CA SER A 152 -23.91 12.74 -38.67
C SER A 152 -24.48 12.11 -37.39
N GLY A 153 -23.60 11.65 -36.51
CA GLY A 153 -23.93 11.15 -35.18
C GLY A 153 -22.92 11.64 -34.15
N ASN A 154 -23.18 12.79 -33.55
CA ASN A 154 -22.28 13.49 -32.64
C ASN A 154 -22.23 12.79 -31.25
N PHE A 155 -21.52 11.66 -31.14
CA PHE A 155 -21.14 11.02 -29.87
C PHE A 155 -19.65 11.20 -29.61
N GLY A 156 -19.22 12.45 -29.45
CA GLY A 156 -17.96 12.77 -28.79
C GLY A 156 -18.15 12.68 -27.28
N THR A 157 -17.70 11.59 -26.66
CA THR A 157 -17.50 11.54 -25.21
C THR A 157 -16.45 12.57 -24.80
N LYS A 158 -16.91 13.80 -24.52
CA LYS A 158 -16.11 14.78 -23.77
C LYS A 158 -15.89 14.18 -22.38
N VAL A 159 -14.67 13.71 -22.13
CA VAL A 159 -14.19 13.42 -20.77
C VAL A 159 -14.46 14.67 -19.95
N ALA A 160 -15.43 14.59 -19.04
CA ALA A 160 -15.78 15.71 -18.19
C ALA A 160 -14.56 16.02 -17.32
N ASN A 161 -13.94 17.18 -17.56
CA ASN A 161 -12.89 17.72 -16.71
C ASN A 161 -13.51 17.94 -15.32
N PHE A 162 -13.25 17.03 -14.39
CA PHE A 162 -13.57 17.23 -12.99
C PHE A 162 -12.89 18.54 -12.54
N PRO A 163 -13.55 19.41 -11.75
CA PRO A 163 -12.87 20.57 -11.20
C PRO A 163 -11.64 20.09 -10.41
N ALA A 164 -10.48 20.72 -10.62
CA ALA A 164 -9.17 20.32 -10.09
C ALA A 164 -9.10 20.15 -8.55
N ARG A 165 -10.18 20.47 -7.84
CA ARG A 165 -10.33 20.38 -6.39
C ARG A 165 -11.46 19.47 -5.93
N PHE A 166 -12.06 18.65 -6.79
CA PHE A 166 -13.16 17.74 -6.41
C PHE A 166 -12.76 16.75 -5.30
N ASN A 167 -11.46 16.47 -5.16
CA ASN A 167 -10.89 15.66 -4.07
C ASN A 167 -9.96 16.45 -3.13
N ALA A 168 -10.03 17.79 -3.10
CA ALA A 168 -9.19 18.59 -2.21
C ALA A 168 -9.39 18.13 -0.75
N ASN A 169 -8.29 17.69 -0.11
CA ASN A 169 -8.23 17.11 1.24
C ASN A 169 -8.80 15.70 1.45
N ARG A 170 -9.24 14.97 0.40
CA ARG A 170 -9.58 13.56 0.56
C ARG A 170 -8.34 12.70 0.37
N ARG A 171 -8.03 11.83 1.34
CA ARG A 171 -6.97 10.83 1.18
C ARG A 171 -7.35 9.88 0.04
N VAL A 172 -6.51 9.81 -0.97
CA VAL A 172 -6.64 8.86 -2.09
C VAL A 172 -5.75 7.65 -1.81
N SER A 173 -6.21 6.47 -2.23
CA SER A 173 -5.39 5.26 -2.15
C SER A 173 -4.28 5.31 -3.19
N VAL A 174 -3.10 4.79 -2.84
CA VAL A 174 -1.99 4.53 -3.77
C VAL A 174 -1.75 3.03 -3.83
N SER A 175 -1.36 2.54 -5.01
CA SER A 175 -0.99 1.14 -5.21
C SER A 175 0.28 1.04 -6.03
N ALA A 176 0.96 -0.07 -5.83
CA ALA A 176 2.07 -0.54 -6.64
C ALA A 176 1.58 -1.60 -7.63
N GLU A 177 2.41 -1.89 -8.64
CA GLU A 177 2.32 -3.14 -9.40
C GLU A 177 2.50 -4.35 -8.48
N ILE A 178 1.79 -5.44 -8.79
CA ILE A 178 1.81 -6.67 -8.00
C ILE A 178 3.00 -7.51 -8.47
N LEU A 179 3.87 -7.88 -7.54
CA LEU A 179 4.98 -8.80 -7.76
C LEU A 179 4.78 -10.01 -6.84
N ASN A 180 4.87 -11.22 -7.41
CA ASN A 180 4.74 -12.46 -6.64
C ASN A 180 6.13 -13.06 -6.35
N PRO A 181 6.60 -13.05 -5.09
CA PRO A 181 7.92 -13.60 -4.75
C PRO A 181 8.06 -15.08 -5.07
N ASP A 182 6.97 -15.87 -5.04
CA ASP A 182 7.02 -17.31 -5.32
C ASP A 182 7.44 -17.62 -6.77
N THR A 183 7.23 -16.66 -7.68
CA THR A 183 7.58 -16.82 -9.09
C THR A 183 9.06 -16.55 -9.38
N PHE A 184 9.79 -15.97 -8.43
CA PHE A 184 11.17 -15.52 -8.68
C PHE A 184 12.16 -16.68 -8.79
N SER A 185 11.97 -17.75 -8.01
CA SER A 185 12.87 -18.91 -7.98
C SER A 185 12.94 -19.68 -9.30
N GLY A 186 11.97 -19.50 -10.20
CA GLY A 186 11.89 -20.19 -11.49
C GLY A 186 12.06 -19.27 -12.70
N ASP A 187 12.25 -17.96 -12.50
CA ASP A 187 12.43 -16.99 -13.57
C ASP A 187 13.92 -16.78 -13.88
N SER A 188 14.26 -16.54 -15.15
CA SER A 188 15.64 -16.37 -15.63
C SER A 188 16.14 -14.93 -15.53
N TRP A 189 15.33 -14.04 -14.97
CA TRP A 189 15.71 -12.65 -14.76
C TRP A 189 16.93 -12.53 -13.84
N LYS A 190 17.82 -11.63 -14.22
CA LYS A 190 18.95 -11.21 -13.41
C LYS A 190 18.91 -9.70 -13.29
N PRO A 191 19.30 -9.14 -12.14
CA PRO A 191 19.42 -7.70 -12.01
C PRO A 191 20.38 -7.19 -13.09
N PRO A 192 20.04 -6.07 -13.78
CA PRO A 192 20.97 -5.45 -14.70
C PRO A 192 22.24 -5.08 -13.95
N ARG A 193 23.38 -5.21 -14.63
CA ARG A 193 24.68 -4.89 -14.05
C ARG A 193 25.43 -4.00 -15.02
N HIS A 194 25.67 -2.77 -14.59
CA HIS A 194 26.43 -1.78 -15.31
C HIS A 194 27.84 -1.65 -14.73
N ASP A 195 28.80 -1.27 -15.58
CA ASP A 195 30.18 -1.06 -15.17
C ASP A 195 30.31 0.29 -14.46
N ILE A 196 30.75 0.25 -13.20
CA ILE A 196 30.89 1.43 -12.33
C ILE A 196 32.33 1.45 -11.82
N THR A 197 33.01 2.59 -11.92
CA THR A 197 34.38 2.70 -11.41
C THR A 197 34.40 2.67 -9.88
N PRO A 198 35.51 2.29 -9.24
CA PRO A 198 35.61 2.29 -7.78
C PRO A 198 35.32 3.64 -7.13
N GLU A 199 35.69 4.76 -7.79
CA GLU A 199 35.40 6.10 -7.27
C GLU A 199 33.92 6.45 -7.38
N GLN A 200 33.27 6.10 -8.49
CA GLN A 200 31.82 6.28 -8.67
C GLN A 200 31.05 5.42 -7.66
N LEU A 201 31.47 4.17 -7.44
CA LEU A 201 30.87 3.27 -6.47
C LEU A 201 30.89 3.87 -5.06
N ALA A 202 32.00 4.49 -4.64
CA ALA A 202 32.10 5.12 -3.33
C ALA A 202 31.14 6.31 -3.18
N ARG A 203 30.99 7.15 -4.22
CA ARG A 203 30.07 8.30 -4.21
C ARG A 203 28.59 7.86 -4.24
N LEU A 204 28.27 6.87 -5.05
CA LEU A 204 26.94 6.26 -5.13
C LEU A 204 26.56 5.59 -3.82
N LYS A 205 27.46 4.80 -3.23
CA LYS A 205 27.22 4.15 -1.93
C LYS A 205 26.88 5.19 -0.85
N LYS A 206 27.60 6.31 -0.82
CA LYS A 206 27.31 7.42 0.11
C LYS A 206 25.91 8.01 -0.15
N THR A 207 25.63 8.40 -1.40
CA THR A 207 24.39 9.10 -1.76
C THR A 207 23.14 8.22 -1.60
N VAL A 208 23.23 6.95 -2.02
CA VAL A 208 22.13 5.99 -1.95
C VAL A 208 21.89 5.53 -0.52
N ALA A 209 22.94 5.29 0.29
CA ALA A 209 22.78 4.88 1.69
C ALA A 209 22.11 5.93 2.57
N ASP A 210 22.33 7.23 2.29
CA ASP A 210 21.70 8.34 3.00
C ASP A 210 20.19 8.44 2.71
N ASN A 211 19.71 7.85 1.60
CA ASN A 211 18.31 7.91 1.22
C ASN A 211 17.47 6.88 2.01
N PHE A 212 16.33 7.34 2.55
CA PHE A 212 15.48 6.56 3.45
C PHE A 212 15.01 5.23 2.85
N LEU A 213 14.83 5.14 1.53
CA LEU A 213 14.41 3.90 0.85
C LEU A 213 15.44 2.78 0.91
N PHE A 214 16.72 3.14 0.96
CA PHE A 214 17.82 2.20 0.87
C PHE A 214 18.53 1.99 2.21
N SER A 215 18.26 2.85 3.20
CA SER A 215 18.82 2.77 4.56
C SER A 215 18.53 1.44 5.29
N GLN A 216 17.49 0.71 4.89
CA GLN A 216 17.10 -0.57 5.48
C GLN A 216 17.52 -1.79 4.66
N LEU A 217 18.16 -1.58 3.51
CA LEU A 217 18.69 -2.68 2.70
C LEU A 217 19.94 -3.27 3.36
N ASP A 218 20.08 -4.59 3.26
CA ASP A 218 21.34 -5.26 3.57
C ASP A 218 22.42 -4.89 2.55
N GLU A 219 23.68 -5.11 2.90
CA GLU A 219 24.82 -4.71 2.06
C GLU A 219 24.83 -5.40 0.69
N GLU A 220 24.38 -6.67 0.60
CA GLU A 220 24.33 -7.42 -0.66
C GLU A 220 23.24 -6.86 -1.58
N SER A 221 22.05 -6.60 -1.05
CA SER A 221 20.96 -5.95 -1.79
C SER A 221 21.33 -4.52 -2.21
N LEU A 222 21.92 -3.72 -1.31
CA LEU A 222 22.37 -2.35 -1.62
C LEU A 222 23.42 -2.36 -2.73
N HIS A 223 24.39 -3.27 -2.66
CA HIS A 223 25.39 -3.44 -3.71
C HIS A 223 24.72 -3.80 -5.04
N THR A 224 23.78 -4.75 -5.05
CA THR A 224 23.03 -5.14 -6.25
C THR A 224 22.24 -3.97 -6.84
N VAL A 225 21.62 -3.14 -6.00
CA VAL A 225 20.91 -1.92 -6.43
C VAL A 225 21.87 -0.92 -7.08
N ILE A 226 23.05 -0.68 -6.49
CA ILE A 226 24.02 0.28 -7.05
C ILE A 226 24.49 -0.17 -8.42
N TYR A 227 24.78 -1.46 -8.61
CA TYR A 227 25.17 -2.00 -9.91
C TYR A 227 24.03 -2.03 -10.95
N ALA A 228 22.78 -1.96 -10.50
CA ALA A 228 21.61 -1.88 -11.36
C ALA A 228 21.32 -0.45 -11.86
N LEU A 229 22.06 0.56 -11.40
CA LEU A 229 21.92 1.93 -11.87
C LEU A 229 22.45 2.10 -13.29
N GLU A 230 21.66 2.72 -14.15
CA GLU A 230 22.01 3.03 -15.54
C GLU A 230 22.49 4.49 -15.67
N GLU A 231 23.64 4.71 -16.31
CA GLU A 231 24.13 6.07 -16.58
C GLU A 231 23.32 6.75 -17.70
N LYS A 232 22.83 7.96 -17.44
CA LYS A 232 22.11 8.81 -18.40
C LYS A 232 22.75 10.19 -18.49
N LYS A 233 23.24 10.53 -19.69
CA LYS A 233 23.78 11.85 -20.01
C LYS A 233 22.68 12.76 -20.51
N VAL A 234 22.54 13.92 -19.90
CA VAL A 234 21.47 14.88 -20.18
C VAL A 234 22.08 16.24 -20.50
N PRO A 235 21.82 16.82 -21.70
CA PRO A 235 22.35 18.14 -22.04
C PRO A 235 21.61 19.25 -21.29
N ASN A 236 22.26 20.41 -21.16
CA ASN A 236 21.68 21.60 -20.55
C ASN A 236 20.32 21.98 -21.19
N GLY A 237 19.36 22.41 -20.37
CA GLY A 237 18.02 22.82 -20.77
C GLY A 237 17.03 21.66 -20.93
N THR A 238 17.48 20.42 -20.80
CA THR A 238 16.61 19.25 -20.94
C THR A 238 15.74 19.05 -19.70
N THR A 239 14.45 18.81 -19.93
CA THR A 239 13.52 18.40 -18.86
C THR A 239 13.67 16.91 -18.57
N ILE A 240 14.19 16.58 -17.39
CA ILE A 240 14.42 15.19 -16.93
C ILE A 240 13.11 14.56 -16.45
N ILE A 241 12.33 15.33 -15.68
CA ILE A 241 11.03 14.93 -15.13
C ILE A 241 10.04 16.04 -15.43
N ARG A 242 8.82 15.70 -15.86
CA ARG A 242 7.72 16.65 -15.95
C ARG A 242 6.70 16.37 -14.86
N GLN A 243 6.25 17.44 -14.19
CA GLN A 243 5.20 17.37 -13.18
C GLN A 243 3.92 16.80 -13.80
N GLY A 244 3.31 15.83 -13.12
CA GLY A 244 2.08 15.16 -13.56
C GLY A 244 2.31 13.86 -14.34
N ASP A 245 3.50 13.64 -14.90
CA ASP A 245 3.83 12.39 -15.60
C ASP A 245 3.90 11.22 -14.61
N GLU A 246 3.70 9.99 -15.10
CA GLU A 246 3.95 8.79 -14.31
C GLU A 246 5.44 8.68 -13.98
N GLY A 247 5.76 8.41 -12.72
CA GLY A 247 7.14 8.32 -12.27
C GLY A 247 7.67 6.89 -12.32
N ASP A 248 8.57 6.57 -13.24
CA ASP A 248 9.10 5.20 -13.36
C ASP A 248 10.53 5.02 -12.81
N PHE A 249 11.26 6.12 -12.70
CA PHE A 249 12.68 6.11 -12.35
C PHE A 249 13.00 6.93 -11.11
N PHE A 250 14.00 6.49 -10.37
CA PHE A 250 14.76 7.25 -9.40
C PHE A 250 16.05 7.74 -10.03
N TYR A 251 16.49 8.96 -9.71
CA TYR A 251 17.71 9.53 -10.27
C TYR A 251 18.67 9.98 -9.16
N VAL A 252 19.96 9.73 -9.38
CA VAL A 252 21.06 10.31 -8.59
C VAL A 252 21.88 11.21 -9.51
N LEU A 253 22.16 12.44 -9.07
CA LEU A 253 22.93 13.42 -9.83
C LEU A 253 24.43 13.20 -9.56
N GLU A 254 25.16 12.72 -10.57
CA GLU A 254 26.61 12.47 -10.51
C GLU A 254 27.40 13.74 -10.84
N GLU A 255 27.03 14.41 -11.92
CA GLU A 255 27.66 15.66 -12.37
C GLU A 255 26.61 16.63 -12.88
N GLY A 256 26.87 17.93 -12.75
CA GLY A 256 25.99 18.99 -13.22
C GLY A 256 25.05 19.54 -12.14
N SER A 257 24.01 20.22 -12.58
CA SER A 257 23.06 20.95 -11.73
C SER A 257 21.66 20.89 -12.32
N VAL A 258 20.67 20.80 -11.43
CA VAL A 258 19.25 20.73 -11.81
C VAL A 258 18.42 21.69 -10.98
N ASP A 259 17.38 22.23 -11.60
CA ASP A 259 16.38 23.07 -10.97
C ASP A 259 15.03 22.33 -10.87
N TYR A 260 14.33 22.52 -9.76
CA TYR A 260 13.00 21.97 -9.52
C TYR A 260 11.94 23.06 -9.64
N PHE A 261 10.85 22.75 -10.35
CA PHE A 261 9.72 23.63 -10.56
C PHE A 261 8.42 22.95 -10.14
N VAL A 262 7.58 23.65 -9.37
CA VAL A 262 6.24 23.19 -8.98
C VAL A 262 5.24 24.21 -9.49
N ASN A 263 4.30 23.77 -10.33
CA ASN A 263 3.33 24.63 -11.01
C ASN A 263 3.99 25.80 -11.76
N GLY A 264 5.17 25.55 -12.34
CA GLY A 264 5.96 26.55 -13.07
C GLY A 264 6.81 27.48 -12.20
N VAL A 265 6.73 27.39 -10.87
CA VAL A 265 7.54 28.21 -9.95
C VAL A 265 8.78 27.42 -9.53
N LYS A 266 9.97 28.01 -9.65
CA LYS A 266 11.22 27.41 -9.16
C LYS A 266 11.18 27.29 -7.64
N VAL A 267 11.29 26.06 -7.13
CA VAL A 267 11.24 25.76 -5.68
C VAL A 267 12.60 25.43 -5.09
N GLY A 268 13.59 25.10 -5.92
CA GLY A 268 14.94 24.80 -5.45
C GLY A 268 15.88 24.39 -6.58
N SER A 269 17.14 24.20 -6.22
CA SER A 269 18.21 23.73 -7.11
C SER A 269 19.12 22.78 -6.35
N THR A 270 19.64 21.75 -7.01
CA THR A 270 20.57 20.79 -6.42
C THR A 270 21.75 20.52 -7.34
N GLY A 271 22.82 20.00 -6.73
CA GLY A 271 24.07 19.66 -7.40
C GLY A 271 24.48 18.20 -7.16
N PRO A 272 25.72 17.86 -7.52
CA PRO A 272 26.25 16.50 -7.44
C PRO A 272 26.11 15.87 -6.05
N GLY A 273 25.81 14.57 -6.00
CA GLY A 273 25.58 13.83 -4.75
C GLY A 273 24.19 14.03 -4.15
N SER A 274 23.24 14.54 -4.93
CA SER A 274 21.82 14.60 -4.57
C SER A 274 21.02 13.56 -5.33
N SER A 275 19.85 13.19 -4.79
CA SER A 275 18.94 12.24 -5.42
C SER A 275 17.52 12.82 -5.50
N PHE A 276 16.75 12.41 -6.50
CA PHE A 276 15.36 12.86 -6.65
C PHE A 276 14.48 11.82 -7.35
N GLY A 277 13.18 11.90 -7.06
CA GLY A 277 12.18 11.04 -7.67
C GLY A 277 12.03 9.68 -6.98
N GLU A 278 12.52 9.54 -5.75
CA GLU A 278 12.52 8.31 -4.97
C GLU A 278 11.11 7.74 -4.70
N LEU A 279 10.09 8.60 -4.54
CA LEU A 279 8.71 8.16 -4.33
C LEU A 279 8.15 7.33 -5.50
N ALA A 280 8.69 7.52 -6.71
CA ALA A 280 8.35 6.72 -7.89
C ALA A 280 8.69 5.24 -7.72
N LEU A 281 9.68 4.91 -6.88
CA LEU A 281 10.05 3.52 -6.60
C LEU A 281 9.04 2.83 -5.68
N MET A 282 8.29 3.57 -4.87
CA MET A 282 7.37 2.99 -3.90
C MET A 282 6.01 2.67 -4.53
N TYR A 283 5.40 3.65 -5.18
CA TYR A 283 4.05 3.53 -5.71
C TYR A 283 3.91 4.28 -7.03
N ASN A 284 2.88 3.89 -7.81
CA ASN A 284 2.55 4.62 -9.03
C ASN A 284 1.93 5.97 -8.65
N SER A 285 2.76 7.00 -8.52
CA SER A 285 2.31 8.36 -8.27
C SER A 285 2.77 9.31 -9.38
N PRO A 286 1.93 10.30 -9.73
CA PRO A 286 2.34 11.38 -10.60
C PRO A 286 3.52 12.15 -10.00
N ARG A 287 4.43 12.60 -10.85
CA ARG A 287 5.58 13.43 -10.45
C ARG A 287 5.11 14.74 -9.84
N ALA A 288 5.60 15.05 -8.64
CA ALA A 288 5.18 16.23 -7.88
C ALA A 288 5.80 17.54 -8.38
N ALA A 289 6.93 17.47 -9.08
CA ALA A 289 7.67 18.62 -9.59
C ALA A 289 8.31 18.29 -10.95
N THR A 290 8.52 19.32 -11.75
CA THR A 290 9.30 19.28 -12.99
C THR A 290 10.76 19.52 -12.65
N THR A 291 11.67 18.70 -13.18
CA THR A 291 13.12 18.84 -12.99
C THR A 291 13.78 19.16 -14.33
N ILE A 292 14.55 20.25 -14.39
CA ILE A 292 15.22 20.71 -15.62
C ILE A 292 16.72 20.82 -15.35
N ALA A 293 17.53 20.32 -16.28
CA ALA A 293 18.98 20.45 -16.23
C ALA A 293 19.41 21.90 -16.52
N THR A 294 20.20 22.50 -15.63
CA THR A 294 20.78 23.86 -15.79
C THR A 294 22.21 23.84 -16.34
N SER A 295 22.83 22.65 -16.37
CA SER A 295 24.10 22.38 -17.02
C SER A 295 24.03 21.02 -17.72
N ASN A 296 25.08 20.63 -18.45
CA ASN A 296 25.22 19.24 -18.84
C ASN A 296 25.31 18.38 -17.57
N CYS A 297 24.48 17.35 -17.49
CA CYS A 297 24.35 16.49 -16.32
C CYS A 297 24.65 15.04 -16.66
N VAL A 298 25.24 14.34 -15.70
CA VAL A 298 25.35 12.88 -15.70
C VAL A 298 24.50 12.38 -14.54
N LEU A 299 23.55 11.50 -14.85
CA LEU A 299 22.59 10.94 -13.90
C LEU A 299 22.76 9.43 -13.82
N TRP A 300 22.48 8.87 -12.67
CA TRP A 300 22.27 7.43 -12.50
C TRP A 300 20.77 7.17 -12.31
N ALA A 301 20.18 6.33 -13.15
CA ALA A 301 18.75 6.04 -13.14
C ALA A 301 18.49 4.60 -12.68
N LEU A 302 17.52 4.41 -11.79
CA LEU A 302 17.03 3.09 -11.37
C LEU A 302 15.53 3.00 -11.65
N ASP A 303 15.09 1.93 -12.31
CA ASP A 303 13.68 1.71 -12.54
C ASP A 303 12.97 1.07 -11.32
N ARG A 304 11.67 1.38 -11.19
CA ARG A 304 10.80 0.88 -10.12
C ARG A 304 10.77 -0.64 -10.04
N LEU A 305 10.65 -1.32 -11.16
CA LEU A 305 10.46 -2.77 -11.21
C LEU A 305 11.71 -3.51 -10.74
N THR A 306 12.87 -3.12 -11.24
CA THR A 306 14.18 -3.64 -10.81
C THR A 306 14.41 -3.39 -9.33
N PHE A 307 14.15 -2.18 -8.82
CA PHE A 307 14.29 -1.90 -7.39
C PHE A 307 13.40 -2.81 -6.54
N LYS A 308 12.11 -2.91 -6.87
CA LYS A 308 11.16 -3.75 -6.12
C LYS A 308 11.52 -5.22 -6.19
N ARG A 309 11.96 -5.68 -7.35
CA ARG A 309 12.36 -7.08 -7.54
C ARG A 309 13.58 -7.42 -6.70
N ILE A 310 14.64 -6.58 -6.73
CA ILE A 310 15.83 -6.76 -5.88
C ILE A 310 15.44 -6.78 -4.40
N LEU A 311 14.63 -5.82 -3.95
CA LEU A 311 14.18 -5.73 -2.56
C LEU A 311 13.38 -6.98 -2.12
N LEU A 312 12.40 -7.39 -2.92
CA LEU A 312 11.54 -8.53 -2.61
C LEU A 312 12.31 -9.86 -2.67
N GLU A 313 13.18 -10.03 -3.66
CA GLU A 313 14.02 -11.22 -3.81
C GLU A 313 15.02 -11.33 -2.66
N GLY A 314 15.71 -10.24 -2.30
CA GLY A 314 16.61 -10.20 -1.15
C GLY A 314 15.89 -10.52 0.16
N THR A 315 14.72 -9.92 0.37
CA THR A 315 13.88 -10.18 1.56
C THR A 315 13.39 -11.62 1.61
N ALA A 316 12.92 -12.17 0.49
CA ALA A 316 12.44 -13.54 0.40
C ALA A 316 13.57 -14.56 0.61
N LYS A 317 14.72 -14.36 -0.04
CA LYS A 317 15.93 -15.19 0.13
C LYS A 317 16.38 -15.20 1.59
N LYS A 318 16.46 -14.02 2.23
CA LYS A 318 16.82 -13.89 3.64
C LYS A 318 15.82 -14.61 4.56
N ARG A 319 14.52 -14.48 4.27
CA ARG A 319 13.46 -15.17 5.02
C ARG A 319 13.58 -16.69 4.92
N SER A 320 13.77 -17.22 3.72
CA SER A 320 13.94 -18.67 3.49
C SER A 320 15.19 -19.21 4.19
N MET A 321 16.31 -18.48 4.11
CA MET A 321 17.55 -18.84 4.79
C MET A 321 17.35 -18.93 6.31
N TYR A 322 16.72 -17.92 6.92
CA TYR A 322 16.43 -17.96 8.36
C TYR A 322 15.41 -19.04 8.71
N GLU A 323 14.37 -19.26 7.90
CA GLU A 323 13.39 -20.33 8.18
C GLU A 323 14.07 -21.70 8.20
N GLU A 324 14.95 -21.98 7.24
CA GLU A 324 15.71 -23.23 7.16
C GLU A 324 16.65 -23.38 8.37
N PHE A 325 17.40 -22.34 8.72
CA PHE A 325 18.26 -22.33 9.90
C PHE A 325 17.48 -22.55 11.20
N LEU A 326 16.38 -21.81 11.43
CA LEU A 326 15.57 -21.93 12.65
C LEU A 326 14.90 -23.30 12.79
N LYS A 327 14.76 -24.05 11.69
CA LYS A 327 14.26 -25.42 11.70
C LYS A 327 15.30 -26.42 12.23
N GLU A 328 16.59 -26.13 12.05
CA GLU A 328 17.69 -26.95 12.58
C GLU A 328 17.87 -26.75 14.09
N VAL A 329 17.58 -25.55 14.61
CA VAL A 329 17.75 -25.19 16.03
C VAL A 329 16.87 -26.04 16.94
N PRO A 330 17.43 -26.91 17.82
CA PRO A 330 16.66 -27.87 18.61
C PRO A 330 15.60 -27.24 19.51
N VAL A 331 15.92 -26.12 20.16
CA VAL A 331 15.01 -25.45 21.12
C VAL A 331 13.79 -24.82 20.44
N LEU A 332 13.84 -24.60 19.13
CA LEU A 332 12.77 -23.99 18.34
C LEU A 332 11.91 -25.01 17.57
N LYS A 333 12.23 -26.31 17.65
CA LYS A 333 11.45 -27.38 17.01
C LYS A 333 9.95 -27.38 17.39
N PRO A 334 9.53 -27.05 18.63
CA PRO A 334 8.13 -26.98 18.99
C PRO A 334 7.34 -25.87 18.29
N LEU A 335 8.03 -24.87 17.71
CA LEU A 335 7.36 -23.75 17.04
C LEU A 335 6.72 -24.18 15.72
N SER A 336 5.54 -23.63 15.42
CA SER A 336 4.92 -23.77 14.10
C SER A 336 5.72 -23.02 13.03
N SER A 337 5.56 -23.37 11.75
CA SER A 337 6.21 -22.62 10.66
C SER A 337 5.80 -21.14 10.66
N TYR A 338 4.55 -20.84 11.00
CA TYR A 338 4.09 -19.45 11.15
C TYR A 338 4.85 -18.71 12.25
N ALA A 339 5.05 -19.33 13.42
CA ALA A 339 5.80 -18.73 14.52
C ALA A 339 7.29 -18.55 14.18
N ARG A 340 7.92 -19.54 13.52
CA ARG A 340 9.30 -19.40 13.01
C ARG A 340 9.41 -18.27 11.98
N ASN A 341 8.44 -18.12 11.09
CA ASN A 341 8.43 -17.03 10.12
C ASN A 341 8.27 -15.65 10.75
N LYS A 342 7.54 -15.54 11.87
CA LYS A 342 7.48 -14.32 12.67
C LYS A 342 8.78 -14.04 13.43
N LEU A 343 9.45 -15.10 13.88
CA LEU A 343 10.75 -14.99 14.51
C LEU A 343 11.79 -14.49 13.49
N ALA A 344 11.85 -15.10 12.31
CA ALA A 344 12.76 -14.73 11.22
C ALA A 344 12.68 -13.24 10.83
N ASP A 345 11.49 -12.63 10.90
CA ASP A 345 11.31 -11.19 10.64
C ASP A 345 11.97 -10.27 11.67
N ALA A 346 12.18 -10.77 12.90
CA ALA A 346 12.72 -9.99 14.01
C ALA A 346 14.22 -10.22 14.24
N LEU A 347 14.84 -11.08 13.45
CA LEU A 347 16.22 -11.49 13.57
C LEU A 347 17.18 -10.56 12.83
N HIS A 348 18.35 -10.34 13.41
CA HIS A 348 19.43 -9.53 12.83
C HIS A 348 20.71 -10.36 12.78
N THR A 349 21.50 -10.23 11.71
CA THR A 349 22.78 -10.92 11.59
C THR A 349 23.90 -10.03 12.12
N GLU A 350 24.77 -10.61 12.97
CA GLU A 350 25.99 -9.98 13.47
C GLU A 350 27.18 -10.90 13.16
N LYS A 351 28.29 -10.32 12.68
CA LYS A 351 29.49 -11.06 12.26
C LYS A 351 30.66 -10.67 13.17
N PHE A 352 31.39 -11.68 13.61
CA PHE A 352 32.52 -11.55 14.53
C PHE A 352 33.74 -12.25 13.94
N ARG A 353 34.89 -11.60 14.03
CA ARG A 353 36.18 -12.18 13.61
C ARG A 353 36.77 -13.08 14.71
N PRO A 354 37.72 -13.96 14.37
CA PRO A 354 38.45 -14.73 15.36
C PRO A 354 38.99 -13.85 16.49
N ASN A 355 38.81 -14.30 17.72
CA ASN A 355 39.16 -13.64 18.96
C ASN A 355 38.30 -12.46 19.42
N GLU A 356 37.26 -12.08 18.68
CA GLU A 356 36.32 -11.05 19.15
C GLU A 356 35.36 -11.61 20.19
N ASN A 357 35.07 -10.83 21.24
CA ASN A 357 34.06 -11.18 22.23
C ASN A 357 32.68 -10.83 21.67
N ILE A 358 31.79 -11.81 21.60
CA ILE A 358 30.40 -11.63 21.16
C ILE A 358 29.57 -11.05 22.32
N VAL A 359 29.80 -11.54 23.54
CA VAL A 359 29.27 -10.98 24.79
C VAL A 359 30.34 -11.07 25.87
N THR A 360 30.33 -10.13 26.82
CA THR A 360 31.30 -10.13 27.94
C THR A 360 30.62 -10.41 29.27
N GLU A 361 31.24 -11.26 30.10
CA GLU A 361 30.78 -11.53 31.47
C GLU A 361 30.66 -10.25 32.31
N GLY A 362 29.50 -10.08 32.96
CA GLY A 362 29.16 -8.94 33.80
C GLY A 362 28.41 -7.82 33.10
N GLU A 363 28.32 -7.82 31.76
CA GLU A 363 27.54 -6.84 31.01
C GLU A 363 26.04 -7.15 31.10
N ARG A 364 25.20 -6.12 30.93
CA ARG A 364 23.74 -6.32 30.87
C ARG A 364 23.37 -6.98 29.55
N GLY A 365 22.68 -8.13 29.62
CA GLY A 365 22.25 -8.84 28.43
C GLY A 365 20.89 -8.36 27.91
N GLU A 366 20.85 -7.82 26.70
CA GLU A 366 19.60 -7.37 26.04
C GLU A 366 19.25 -8.18 24.78
N ASN A 367 20.14 -9.08 24.36
CA ASN A 367 19.98 -9.91 23.16
C ASN A 367 20.12 -11.41 23.47
N PHE A 368 19.41 -12.21 22.70
CA PHE A 368 19.55 -13.67 22.59
C PHE A 368 20.21 -14.02 21.27
N TYR A 369 21.08 -15.02 21.24
CA TYR A 369 21.91 -15.33 20.09
C TYR A 369 21.74 -16.77 19.65
N PHE A 370 21.72 -16.99 18.34
CA PHE A 370 21.84 -18.28 17.69
C PHE A 370 23.11 -18.30 16.83
N VAL A 371 23.89 -19.37 16.90
CA VAL A 371 25.09 -19.53 16.09
C VAL A 371 24.70 -20.07 14.72
N GLU A 372 24.84 -19.26 13.68
CA GLU A 372 24.51 -19.62 12.30
C GLU A 372 25.69 -20.32 11.61
N THR A 373 26.90 -19.78 11.77
CA THR A 373 28.14 -20.35 11.24
C THR A 373 29.32 -20.07 12.16
N GLY A 374 30.36 -20.92 12.08
CA GLY A 374 31.58 -20.79 12.86
C GLY A 374 31.54 -21.48 14.22
N GLU A 375 32.62 -21.32 14.98
CA GLU A 375 32.79 -21.86 16.32
C GLU A 375 33.10 -20.75 17.33
N ALA A 376 32.49 -20.82 18.51
CA ALA A 376 32.76 -19.92 19.63
C ALA A 376 33.04 -20.70 20.92
N GLU A 377 33.78 -20.12 21.85
CA GLU A 377 34.02 -20.67 23.18
C GLU A 377 33.32 -19.84 24.25
N ILE A 378 32.86 -20.53 25.30
CA ILE A 378 32.26 -19.92 26.48
C ILE A 378 33.33 -19.90 27.57
N ILE A 379 33.65 -18.71 28.07
CA ILE A 379 34.71 -18.46 29.05
C ILE A 379 34.10 -17.80 30.28
N ARG A 380 34.39 -18.35 31.46
CA ARG A 380 34.00 -17.77 32.74
C ARG A 380 35.24 -17.40 33.55
N LYS A 381 35.27 -16.22 34.17
CA LYS A 381 36.45 -15.70 34.89
C LYS A 381 36.98 -16.62 35.99
N ASP A 382 36.10 -17.38 36.65
CA ASP A 382 36.44 -18.30 37.74
C ASP A 382 36.87 -19.70 37.27
N LYS A 383 36.44 -20.14 36.08
CA LYS A 383 36.61 -21.52 35.60
C LYS A 383 37.38 -21.67 34.29
N GLY A 384 37.69 -20.58 33.60
CA GLY A 384 38.26 -20.62 32.26
C GLY A 384 37.23 -21.04 31.20
N VAL A 385 37.66 -21.78 30.17
CA VAL A 385 36.78 -22.25 29.10
C VAL A 385 35.87 -23.36 29.64
N ILE A 386 34.56 -23.14 29.59
CA ILE A 386 33.54 -24.05 30.13
C ILE A 386 32.75 -24.79 29.04
N GLY A 387 32.88 -24.40 27.77
CA GLY A 387 32.18 -25.03 26.67
C GLY A 387 32.53 -24.43 25.32
N LYS A 388 32.07 -25.08 24.25
CA LYS A 388 32.15 -24.61 22.87
C LYS A 388 30.76 -24.61 22.25
N LEU A 389 30.53 -23.68 21.34
CA LEU A 389 29.31 -23.47 20.60
C LEU A 389 29.59 -23.65 19.11
N HIS A 390 28.70 -24.35 18.42
CA HIS A 390 28.75 -24.62 17.00
C HIS A 390 27.44 -24.21 16.34
N LYS A 391 27.35 -24.37 15.01
CA LYS A 391 26.13 -24.10 14.24
C LYS A 391 24.91 -24.79 14.87
N GLY A 392 23.85 -24.01 15.08
CA GLY A 392 22.57 -24.46 15.65
C GLY A 392 22.49 -24.33 17.18
N ASP A 393 23.62 -24.09 17.85
CA ASP A 393 23.64 -23.76 19.28
C ASP A 393 23.15 -22.33 19.51
N TYR A 394 22.81 -22.03 20.76
CA TYR A 394 22.30 -20.74 21.19
C TYR A 394 22.93 -20.32 22.51
N PHE A 395 22.86 -19.02 22.84
CA PHE A 395 23.32 -18.51 24.13
C PHE A 395 22.68 -17.16 24.49
N GLY A 396 22.77 -16.81 25.77
CA GLY A 396 22.33 -15.51 26.30
C GLY A 396 20.92 -15.52 26.87
N GLU A 397 20.26 -16.67 26.92
CA GLU A 397 18.94 -16.92 27.50
C GLU A 397 18.88 -16.56 28.99
N VAL A 398 19.90 -16.91 29.78
CA VAL A 398 19.91 -16.68 31.24
C VAL A 398 19.73 -15.20 31.58
N ALA A 399 20.40 -14.32 30.84
CA ALA A 399 20.31 -12.87 31.07
C ALA A 399 18.91 -12.31 30.79
N LEU A 400 18.16 -12.93 29.88
CA LEU A 400 16.81 -12.49 29.51
C LEU A 400 15.73 -13.13 30.40
N LEU A 401 15.92 -14.37 30.82
CA LEU A 401 14.99 -15.12 31.67
C LEU A 401 14.98 -14.64 33.12
N ASN A 402 16.16 -14.34 33.67
CA ASN A 402 16.36 -14.02 35.09
C ASN A 402 16.70 -12.55 35.34
N ASP A 403 16.78 -11.71 34.30
CA ASP A 403 17.23 -10.30 34.34
C ASP A 403 18.61 -10.13 35.03
N LEU A 404 19.48 -11.13 34.84
CA LEU A 404 20.84 -11.14 35.37
C LEU A 404 21.85 -10.59 34.35
N PRO A 405 23.00 -10.06 34.79
CA PRO A 405 24.13 -9.81 33.90
C PRO A 405 24.58 -11.09 33.17
N ARG A 406 25.34 -10.93 32.08
CA ARG A 406 25.98 -12.04 31.36
C ARG A 406 26.84 -12.85 32.32
N GLN A 407 26.57 -14.15 32.41
CA GLN A 407 27.24 -15.07 33.35
C GLN A 407 28.57 -15.60 32.84
N ALA A 408 28.86 -15.43 31.55
CA ALA A 408 30.11 -15.83 30.91
C ALA A 408 30.35 -14.94 29.69
N THR A 409 31.61 -14.85 29.28
CA THR A 409 32.04 -14.26 28.01
C THR A 409 31.91 -15.32 26.93
N VAL A 410 31.37 -14.96 25.76
CA VAL A 410 31.42 -15.81 24.57
C VAL A 410 32.38 -15.18 23.59
N LYS A 411 33.38 -15.92 23.15
CA LYS A 411 34.46 -15.45 22.29
C LYS A 411 34.51 -16.26 21.00
N ALA A 412 34.63 -15.60 19.86
CA ALA A 412 34.73 -16.25 18.56
C ALA A 412 36.08 -16.95 18.41
N ILE A 413 36.07 -18.22 17.98
CA ILE A 413 37.28 -19.00 17.65
C ILE A 413 37.62 -18.83 16.17
N THR A 414 36.61 -18.95 15.30
CA THR A 414 36.71 -18.70 13.86
C THR A 414 36.01 -17.40 13.49
N ASP A 415 35.85 -17.10 12.19
CA ASP A 415 34.81 -16.17 11.78
C ASP A 415 33.46 -16.78 12.20
N VAL A 416 32.70 -16.06 13.01
CA VAL A 416 31.41 -16.50 13.56
C VAL A 416 30.33 -15.55 13.08
N THR A 417 29.27 -16.11 12.52
CA THR A 417 28.05 -15.36 12.25
C THR A 417 26.99 -15.82 13.23
N VAL A 418 26.43 -14.87 13.97
CA VAL A 418 25.31 -15.10 14.88
C VAL A 418 24.09 -14.34 14.41
N VAL A 419 22.93 -14.89 14.75
CA VAL A 419 21.65 -14.24 14.51
C VAL A 419 21.05 -13.86 15.86
N THR A 420 20.67 -12.59 16.00
CA THR A 420 20.31 -11.99 17.28
C THR A 420 18.83 -11.63 17.35
N LEU A 421 18.25 -11.87 18.53
CA LEU A 421 16.88 -11.56 18.88
C LEU A 421 16.88 -10.64 20.09
N SER A 422 16.25 -9.47 19.98
CA SER A 422 16.15 -8.52 21.09
C SER A 422 15.30 -9.07 22.25
N LYS A 423 15.52 -8.57 23.47
CA LYS A 423 14.73 -8.91 24.66
C LYS A 423 13.22 -8.77 24.47
N SER A 424 12.78 -7.74 23.76
CA SER A 424 11.35 -7.57 23.41
C SER A 424 10.87 -8.63 22.44
N GLY A 425 11.69 -9.00 21.45
CA GLY A 425 11.41 -10.09 20.52
C GLY A 425 11.34 -11.44 21.24
N PHE A 426 12.30 -11.72 22.12
CA PHE A 426 12.37 -12.93 22.94
C PHE A 426 11.07 -13.15 23.73
N LYS A 427 10.63 -12.16 24.50
CA LYS A 427 9.41 -12.24 25.34
C LYS A 427 8.12 -12.39 24.53
N ARG A 428 8.06 -11.78 23.34
CA ARG A 428 6.83 -11.70 22.54
C ARG A 428 6.70 -12.84 21.52
N LEU A 429 7.81 -13.35 20.99
CA LEU A 429 7.83 -14.23 19.81
C LEU A 429 8.15 -15.69 20.12
N LEU A 430 8.91 -16.00 21.17
CA LEU A 430 9.25 -17.40 21.52
C LEU A 430 8.09 -18.14 22.18
N GLY A 431 7.23 -17.40 22.89
CA GLY A 431 6.07 -17.97 23.59
C GLY A 431 6.44 -18.85 24.79
N PRO A 432 5.42 -19.30 25.55
CA PRO A 432 5.63 -19.94 26.86
C PRO A 432 6.33 -21.30 26.75
N THR A 433 6.07 -22.08 25.70
CA THR A 433 6.64 -23.43 25.53
C THR A 433 8.15 -23.40 25.34
N VAL A 434 8.65 -22.49 24.50
CA VAL A 434 10.10 -22.35 24.29
C VAL A 434 10.75 -21.75 25.53
N GLU A 435 10.10 -20.79 26.17
CA GLU A 435 10.59 -20.21 27.42
C GLU A 435 10.75 -21.27 28.53
N GLU A 436 9.80 -22.20 28.64
CA GLU A 436 9.87 -23.29 29.60
C GLU A 436 11.03 -24.25 29.32
N ILE A 437 11.27 -24.61 28.05
CA ILE A 437 12.43 -25.43 27.67
C ILE A 437 13.74 -24.73 28.03
N LEU A 438 13.84 -23.42 27.75
CA LEU A 438 15.01 -22.62 28.10
C LEU A 438 15.23 -22.55 29.62
N ARG A 439 14.15 -22.44 30.40
CA ARG A 439 14.22 -22.46 31.88
C ARG A 439 14.68 -23.81 32.43
N GLN A 440 14.24 -24.92 31.84
CA GLN A 440 14.68 -26.26 32.23
C GLN A 440 16.17 -26.51 31.95
N GLN A 441 16.71 -25.85 30.92
CA GLN A 441 18.11 -25.96 30.52
C GLN A 441 19.01 -24.90 31.17
N ASP A 442 18.46 -24.04 32.05
CA ASP A 442 19.19 -22.97 32.72
C ASP A 442 20.21 -23.53 33.75
N PRO A 443 21.52 -23.34 33.53
CA PRO A 443 22.56 -23.85 34.43
C PRO A 443 22.57 -23.15 35.80
N THR A 444 21.88 -22.02 35.96
CA THR A 444 21.80 -21.30 37.24
C THR A 444 20.74 -21.84 38.19
N GLN A 445 19.75 -22.57 37.69
CA GLN A 445 18.65 -23.16 38.48
C GLN A 445 19.03 -24.51 39.11
N SER A 446 20.12 -25.15 38.65
CA SER A 446 20.58 -26.46 39.17
C SER A 446 21.37 -26.36 40.49
N ARG A 447 21.01 -25.45 41.40
CA ARG A 447 21.66 -25.29 42.71
C ARG A 447 20.70 -25.38 43.88
#